data_AF-D7GXV0-F1
#
_entry.id   AF-D7GXV0-F1
#
_cell.length_a   1.000
_cell.length_b   1.000
_cell.length_c   1.000
_cell.angle_alpha   90.00
_cell.angle_beta   90.00
_cell.angle_gamma   90.00
#
_symmetry.space_group_name_H-M   'P 1'
#
loop_
_entity.id
_entity.type
_entity.pdbx_description
1 polymer ?
#
loop_
_entity_poly.entity_id
_entity_poly.type
_entity_poly.pdbx_seq_one_letter_code
_entity_poly.pdbx_strand_id
1 'polypeptide(L)'
;MFKNFRLRQLLPKGSLSKVFDDVAVELTMALLQFFNSKPNEEHLFRCMKALSKFVQISAQEVPQLIQMIGPDPRSFKGTSERIDQLIEQIGAKLR
;
A
#
# COMPACT_ATOMS: atom_id res chain seq x y z
N MET A 1 8.80 -12.33 9.18
CA MET A 1 8.12 -12.61 7.90
C MET A 1 6.96 -13.63 8.02
N PHE A 2 6.22 -13.72 9.14
CA PHE A 2 5.21 -14.81 9.30
C PHE A 2 3.91 -14.44 10.06
N LYS A 3 3.63 -13.16 10.36
CA LYS A 3 2.39 -12.79 11.07
C LYS A 3 1.11 -13.02 10.23
N ASN A 4 1.19 -12.89 8.90
CA ASN A 4 0.02 -13.01 8.03
C ASN A 4 -0.37 -14.46 7.67
N PHE A 5 0.55 -15.42 7.77
CA PHE A 5 0.27 -16.81 7.40
C PHE A 5 -0.79 -17.45 8.31
N ARG A 6 -0.68 -17.23 9.63
CA ARG A 6 -1.65 -17.74 10.62
C ARG A 6 -3.05 -17.14 10.44
N LEU A 7 -3.14 -15.86 10.06
CA LEU A 7 -4.43 -15.19 9.81
C LEU A 7 -5.09 -15.70 8.53
N ARG A 8 -4.30 -15.91 7.47
CA ARG A 8 -4.76 -16.49 6.21
C ARG A 8 -5.38 -17.88 6.43
N GLN A 9 -4.78 -18.72 7.28
CA GLN A 9 -5.30 -20.06 7.61
C GLN A 9 -6.67 -20.10 8.31
N LEU A 10 -7.15 -18.97 8.85
CA LEU A 10 -8.50 -18.88 9.45
C LEU A 10 -9.60 -18.74 8.38
N LEU A 11 -9.24 -18.47 7.12
CA LEU A 11 -10.22 -18.31 6.05
C LEU A 11 -10.67 -19.66 5.45
N PRO A 12 -11.91 -19.75 4.92
CA PRO A 12 -12.37 -20.90 4.17
C PRO A 12 -11.41 -21.26 3.02
N LYS A 13 -11.25 -22.55 2.75
CA LYS A 13 -10.44 -23.05 1.63
C LYS A 13 -10.95 -22.42 0.32
N GLY A 14 -10.08 -21.68 -0.38
CA GLY A 14 -10.41 -20.93 -1.60
C GLY A 14 -10.58 -19.41 -1.42
N SER A 15 -10.70 -18.90 -0.19
CA SER A 15 -10.79 -17.45 0.11
C SER A 15 -9.45 -16.81 0.52
N LEU A 16 -8.41 -17.65 0.66
CA LEU A 16 -7.08 -17.32 1.16
C LEU A 16 -6.37 -16.19 0.39
N SER A 17 -6.50 -16.15 -0.94
CA SER A 17 -5.89 -15.14 -1.80
C SER A 17 -6.85 -14.00 -2.13
N LYS A 18 -8.09 -14.32 -2.54
CA LYS A 18 -9.08 -13.31 -2.96
C LYS A 18 -9.28 -12.18 -1.96
N VAL A 19 -9.52 -12.49 -0.69
CA VAL A 19 -9.88 -11.44 0.28
C VAL A 19 -8.70 -10.53 0.61
N PHE A 20 -7.47 -11.04 0.59
CA PHE A 20 -6.31 -10.26 0.98
C PHE A 20 -5.64 -9.57 -0.20
N ASP A 21 -5.62 -10.21 -1.37
CA ASP A 21 -4.90 -9.72 -2.53
C ASP A 21 -5.83 -8.83 -3.39
N ASP A 22 -7.09 -9.22 -3.65
CA ASP A 22 -8.04 -8.42 -4.45
C ASP A 22 -8.43 -7.12 -3.71
N VAL A 23 -8.78 -7.22 -2.41
CA VAL A 23 -9.16 -6.04 -1.62
C VAL A 23 -7.96 -5.08 -1.44
N ALA A 24 -6.74 -5.60 -1.26
CA ALA A 24 -5.56 -4.76 -1.18
C ALA A 24 -5.30 -4.01 -2.50
N VAL A 25 -5.56 -4.65 -3.64
CA VAL A 25 -5.49 -4.02 -4.96
C VAL A 25 -6.52 -2.90 -5.11
N GLU A 26 -7.79 -3.17 -4.81
CA GLU A 26 -8.86 -2.16 -4.91
C GLU A 26 -8.61 -0.95 -4.00
N LEU A 27 -8.24 -1.20 -2.74
CA LEU A 27 -7.89 -0.13 -1.81
C LEU A 27 -6.65 0.62 -2.27
N THR A 28 -5.66 -0.05 -2.86
CA THR A 28 -4.48 0.61 -3.43
C THR A 28 -4.89 1.57 -4.55
N MET A 29 -5.76 1.14 -5.48
CA MET A 29 -6.24 2.01 -6.55
C MET A 29 -6.97 3.23 -6.01
N ALA A 30 -7.84 3.05 -5.01
CA ALA A 30 -8.54 4.16 -4.36
C ALA A 30 -7.58 5.15 -3.69
N LEU A 31 -6.54 4.65 -2.99
CA LEU A 31 -5.51 5.50 -2.38
C LEU A 31 -4.71 6.29 -3.42
N LEU A 32 -4.30 5.63 -4.50
CA LEU A 32 -3.57 6.26 -5.61
C LEU A 32 -4.40 7.38 -6.26
N GLN A 33 -5.69 7.13 -6.49
CA GLN A 33 -6.62 8.16 -6.98
C GLN A 33 -6.76 9.31 -5.98
N PHE A 34 -6.90 9.01 -4.68
CA PHE A 34 -6.98 10.02 -3.63
C PHE A 34 -5.73 10.90 -3.53
N PHE A 35 -4.54 10.34 -3.76
CA PHE A 35 -3.29 11.12 -3.76
C PHE A 35 -3.26 12.21 -4.83
N ASN A 36 -3.94 12.04 -5.97
CA ASN A 36 -4.07 13.08 -6.98
C ASN A 36 -4.81 14.33 -6.48
N SER A 37 -5.63 14.21 -5.43
CA SER A 37 -6.30 15.36 -4.81
C SER A 37 -5.40 16.17 -3.88
N LYS A 38 -4.12 15.79 -3.72
CA LYS A 38 -3.13 16.41 -2.82
C LYS A 38 -3.69 16.59 -1.39
N PRO A 39 -4.00 15.48 -0.69
CA PRO A 39 -4.58 15.54 0.63
C PRO A 39 -3.66 16.25 1.64
N ASN A 40 -4.27 16.76 2.71
CA ASN A 40 -3.50 17.31 3.82
C ASN A 40 -2.59 16.24 4.46
N GLU A 41 -1.61 16.70 5.23
CA GLU A 41 -0.54 15.85 5.74
C GLU A 41 -1.05 14.68 6.62
N GLU A 42 -2.07 14.90 7.47
CA GLU A 42 -2.60 13.84 8.34
C GLU A 42 -3.32 12.74 7.53
N HIS A 43 -4.12 13.12 6.53
CA HIS A 43 -4.76 12.15 5.63
C HIS A 43 -3.73 11.43 4.78
N LEU A 44 -2.75 12.16 4.23
CA LEU A 44 -1.66 11.61 3.45
C LEU A 44 -0.87 10.57 4.26
N PHE A 45 -0.52 10.89 5.51
CA PHE A 45 0.19 9.98 6.41
C PHE A 45 -0.59 8.69 6.64
N ARG A 46 -1.89 8.77 6.95
CA ARG A 46 -2.74 7.59 7.19
C ARG A 46 -2.84 6.70 5.96
N CYS A 47 -3.03 7.32 4.79
CA CYS A 47 -3.12 6.62 3.52
C CYS A 47 -1.77 6.00 3.11
N MET A 48 -0.66 6.72 3.26
CA MET A 48 0.69 6.19 2.98
C MET A 48 1.05 5.05 3.93
N LYS A 49 0.61 5.12 5.19
CA LYS A 49 0.77 4.04 6.18
C LYS A 49 -0.03 2.80 5.82
N ALA A 50 -1.23 2.95 5.26
CA ALA A 50 -1.99 1.83 4.74
C ALA A 50 -1.30 1.23 3.50
N LEU A 51 -0.87 2.08 2.57
CA LEU A 51 -0.16 1.66 1.36
C LEU A 51 1.13 0.88 1.68
N SER A 52 1.89 1.30 2.69
CA SER A 52 3.10 0.57 3.13
C SER A 52 2.81 -0.83 3.70
N LYS A 53 1.56 -1.09 4.13
CA LYS A 53 1.11 -2.44 4.49
C LYS A 53 0.68 -3.24 3.28
N PHE A 54 -0.01 -2.62 2.31
CA PHE A 54 -0.49 -3.31 1.11
C PHE A 54 0.66 -3.86 0.26
N VAL A 55 1.77 -3.12 0.12
CA VAL A 55 2.98 -3.63 -0.57
C VAL A 55 3.62 -4.85 0.10
N GLN A 56 3.29 -5.13 1.37
CA GLN A 56 3.74 -6.35 2.07
C GLN A 56 2.72 -7.49 1.98
N ILE A 57 1.44 -7.16 1.78
CA ILE A 57 0.35 -8.14 1.67
C ILE A 57 0.32 -8.73 0.27
N SER A 58 0.35 -7.88 -0.76
CA SER A 58 0.42 -8.27 -2.17
C SER A 58 1.72 -7.72 -2.77
N ALA A 59 2.76 -8.54 -2.75
CA ALA A 59 4.13 -8.13 -3.08
C ALA A 59 4.40 -8.00 -4.59
N GLN A 60 3.44 -8.35 -5.45
CA GLN A 60 3.54 -8.23 -6.91
C GLN A 60 2.56 -7.18 -7.44
N GLU A 61 1.26 -7.38 -7.23
CA GLU A 61 0.21 -6.54 -7.82
C GLU A 61 0.27 -5.09 -7.31
N VAL A 62 0.40 -4.88 -6.00
CA VAL A 62 0.38 -3.53 -5.42
C VAL A 62 1.58 -2.69 -5.88
N PRO A 63 2.84 -3.19 -5.85
CA PRO A 63 3.97 -2.47 -6.44
C PRO A 63 3.77 -2.09 -7.91
N GLN A 64 3.24 -3.01 -8.73
CA GLN A 64 2.97 -2.74 -10.15
C GLN A 64 1.92 -1.62 -10.32
N LEU A 65 0.85 -1.64 -9.52
CA LEU A 65 -0.18 -0.59 -9.56
C LEU A 65 0.40 0.78 -9.18
N ILE A 66 1.24 0.85 -8.16
CA ILE A 66 1.91 2.10 -7.77
C ILE A 66 2.76 2.65 -8.92
N GLN A 67 3.51 1.79 -9.61
CA GLN A 67 4.35 2.17 -10.75
C GLN A 67 3.52 2.61 -11.98
N MET A 68 2.38 1.97 -12.24
CA MET A 68 1.59 2.18 -13.45
C MET A 68 0.55 3.31 -13.34
N ILE A 69 -0.09 3.46 -12.17
CA ILE A 69 -1.22 4.40 -11.99
C ILE A 69 -0.73 5.71 -11.38
N GLY A 70 0.18 5.64 -10.41
CA GLY A 70 0.69 6.83 -9.71
C GLY A 70 -0.37 7.60 -8.91
N PRO A 71 0.00 8.73 -8.26
CA PRO A 71 1.29 9.40 -8.32
C PRO A 71 2.41 8.65 -7.56
N ASP A 72 3.66 8.84 -8.00
CA ASP A 72 4.83 8.26 -7.34
C ASP A 72 4.88 8.70 -5.87
N PRO A 73 4.96 7.78 -4.88
CA PRO A 73 5.05 8.13 -3.46
C PRO A 73 6.16 9.16 -3.15
N ARG A 74 7.27 9.14 -3.90
CA ARG A 74 8.40 10.07 -3.75
C ARG A 74 8.02 11.53 -4.05
N SER A 75 6.93 11.77 -4.79
CA SER A 75 6.42 13.12 -5.05
C SER A 75 5.95 13.84 -3.78
N PHE A 76 5.70 13.11 -2.69
CA PHE A 76 5.29 13.65 -1.40
C PHE A 76 6.44 13.84 -0.41
N LYS A 77 7.69 13.58 -0.83
CA LYS A 77 8.86 13.71 0.04
C LYS A 77 9.01 15.14 0.56
N GLY A 78 9.35 15.29 1.84
CA GLY A 78 9.50 16.58 2.52
C GLY A 78 8.20 17.15 3.08
N THR A 79 7.06 16.45 2.95
CA THR A 79 5.82 16.86 3.61
C THR A 79 5.94 16.73 5.15
N SER A 80 6.51 15.62 5.63
CA SER A 80 6.85 15.39 7.03
C SER A 80 7.79 14.20 7.19
N GLU A 81 8.53 14.14 8.29
CA GLU A 81 9.48 13.04 8.55
C GLU A 81 8.79 11.66 8.55
N ARG A 82 7.57 11.57 9.11
CA ARG A 82 6.80 10.33 9.17
C ARG A 82 6.34 9.85 7.79
N ILE A 83 6.10 10.77 6.85
CA ILE A 83 5.77 10.43 5.46
C ILE A 83 7.05 9.98 4.74
N ASP A 84 8.17 10.66 4.94
CA ASP A 84 9.45 10.29 4.33
C ASP A 84 9.88 8.86 4.70
N GLN A 85 9.75 8.49 5.98
CA GLN A 85 9.99 7.12 6.45
C GLN A 85 9.09 6.09 5.76
N LEU A 86 7.83 6.44 5.45
CA LEU A 86 6.91 5.54 4.75
C LEU A 86 7.25 5.42 3.26
N ILE A 87 7.69 6.51 2.62
CA ILE A 87 8.16 6.52 1.24
C ILE A 87 9.35 5.57 1.10
N GLU A 88 10.30 5.58 2.04
CA GLU A 88 11.43 4.66 2.04
C GLU A 88 10.99 3.19 2.19
N GLN A 89 10.06 2.92 3.10
CA GLN A 89 9.51 1.56 3.30
C GLN A 89 8.80 1.03 2.05
N ILE A 90 8.05 1.88 1.37
CA ILE A 90 7.37 1.54 0.10
C ILE A 90 8.41 1.36 -1.01
N GLY A 91 9.34 2.30 -1.16
CA GLY A 91 10.38 2.28 -2.18
C GLY A 91 11.25 1.01 -2.15
N ALA A 92 11.53 0.47 -0.96
CA ALA A 92 12.23 -0.81 -0.80
C ALA A 92 11.51 -2.01 -1.44
N LYS A 93 10.23 -1.87 -1.78
CA LYS A 93 9.37 -2.88 -2.42
C LYS A 93 9.06 -2.60 -3.89
N LEU A 94 9.31 -1.39 -4.39
CA LEU A 94 9.02 -0.98 -5.77
C LEU A 94 10.17 -1.30 -6.75
N ARG A 95 10.83 -2.47 -6.60
CA ARG A 95 11.98 -2.85 -7.44
C ARG A 95 11.69 -2.75 -8.93
#